data_AF-A0AAV2SQ61-F1
#
_entry.id   AF-A0AAV2SQ61-F1
#
_cell.length_a   1.000
_cell.length_b   1.000
_cell.length_c   1.000
_cell.angle_alpha   90.00
_cell.angle_beta   90.00
_cell.angle_gamma   90.00
#
_symmetry.space_group_name_H-M   'P 1'
#
loop_
_entity.id
_entity.type
_entity.pdbx_description
1 polymer ?
#
loop_
_entity_poly.entity_id
_entity_poly.type
_entity_poly.pdbx_seq_one_letter_code
_entity_poly.pdbx_strand_id
1 'polypeptide(L)'
;MEAPHPDITQEEYSAELPEVEEDHDTTKYKLLALGYANRAAVLYELKQFKKSITDIDFALKYGYPQKMQYKLAERKAKCLIALKKHQEAKTLLQTTIASLSSQT
;
A
#
# COMPACT_ATOMS: atom_id res chain seq x y z
N MET A 1 19.27 5.27 -25.46
CA MET A 1 18.90 6.68 -25.24
C MET A 1 18.56 6.80 -23.77
N GLU A 2 19.50 7.27 -22.95
CA GLU A 2 19.17 7.70 -21.58
C GLU A 2 18.45 9.05 -21.68
N ALA A 3 17.38 9.21 -20.90
CA ALA A 3 16.70 10.49 -20.81
C ALA A 3 17.68 11.51 -20.19
N PRO A 4 17.77 12.74 -20.74
CA PRO A 4 18.63 13.76 -20.15
C PRO A 4 18.12 14.08 -18.74
N HIS A 5 18.96 13.81 -17.75
CA HIS A 5 18.71 14.23 -16.37
C HIS A 5 18.83 15.76 -16.34
N PRO A 6 17.89 16.50 -15.73
CA PRO A 6 18.03 17.94 -15.58
C PRO A 6 19.33 18.26 -14.83
N ASP A 7 20.10 19.21 -15.36
CA ASP A 7 21.34 19.71 -14.77
C ASP A 7 20.96 20.71 -13.68
N ILE A 8 20.77 20.18 -12.46
CA ILE A 8 20.40 20.97 -11.29
C ILE A 8 21.69 21.50 -10.67
N THR A 9 21.80 22.81 -10.52
CA THR A 9 22.98 23.44 -9.92
C THR A 9 23.04 23.14 -8.42
N GLN A 10 24.24 23.05 -7.82
CA GLN A 10 24.38 22.76 -6.38
C GLN A 10 23.65 23.78 -5.48
N GLU A 11 23.43 25.00 -5.97
CA GLU A 11 22.68 26.05 -5.28
C GLU A 11 21.17 25.74 -5.23
N GLU A 12 20.59 25.15 -6.28
CA GLU A 12 19.18 24.71 -6.29
C GLU A 12 18.94 23.51 -5.37
N TYR A 13 19.96 22.68 -5.12
CA TYR A 13 19.92 21.62 -4.10
C TYR A 13 19.96 22.18 -2.67
N SER A 14 20.49 23.40 -2.51
CA SER A 14 20.74 24.05 -1.22
C SER A 14 19.62 24.99 -0.78
N ALA A 15 18.59 25.19 -1.60
CA ALA A 15 17.41 25.94 -1.20
C ALA A 15 16.67 25.15 -0.10
N GLU A 16 16.66 25.69 1.11
CA GLU A 16 15.86 25.19 2.22
C GLU A 16 14.40 25.12 1.76
N LEU A 17 13.91 23.89 1.58
CA LEU A 17 12.52 23.63 1.30
C LEU A 17 11.69 24.33 2.39
N PRO A 18 10.62 25.05 2.03
CA PRO A 18 9.81 25.74 3.02
C PRO A 18 9.42 24.75 4.11
N GLU A 19 9.65 25.11 5.37
CA GLU A 19 9.17 24.35 6.52
C GLU A 19 7.65 24.22 6.39
N VAL A 20 7.21 23.08 5.85
CA VAL A 20 5.80 22.75 5.78
C VAL A 20 5.42 22.44 7.22
N GLU A 21 4.59 23.29 7.83
CA GLU A 21 4.02 23.02 9.14
C GLU A 21 3.40 21.61 9.12
N GLU A 22 4.10 20.66 9.74
CA GLU A 22 3.73 19.25 9.70
C GLU A 22 2.50 19.02 10.58
N ASP A 23 1.34 18.94 9.93
CA ASP A 23 0.13 18.37 10.52
C ASP A 23 0.44 16.92 10.93
N HIS A 24 0.57 16.72 12.25
CA HIS A 24 0.89 15.44 12.85
C HIS A 24 -0.24 14.45 12.52
N ASP A 25 0.15 13.29 11.96
CA ASP A 25 -0.51 11.98 12.17
C ASP A 25 -1.17 11.23 10.98
N THR A 26 -0.97 11.59 9.71
CA THR A 26 -1.36 10.66 8.59
C THR A 26 -0.42 10.65 7.39
N THR A 27 0.45 11.67 7.27
CA THR A 27 1.25 11.86 6.05
C THR A 27 2.59 11.13 6.09
N LYS A 28 3.15 10.92 7.29
CA LYS A 28 4.54 10.43 7.50
C LYS A 28 4.86 9.13 6.77
N TYR A 29 3.92 8.18 6.73
CA TYR A 29 4.14 6.88 6.10
C TYR A 29 3.27 6.66 4.86
N LYS A 30 2.63 7.72 4.33
CA LYS A 30 1.74 7.60 3.17
C LYS A 30 2.43 6.97 1.96
N LEU A 31 3.61 7.46 1.60
CA LEU A 31 4.39 6.92 0.49
C LEU A 31 4.86 5.48 0.77
N LEU A 32 5.22 5.18 2.01
CA LEU A 32 5.64 3.85 2.43
C LEU A 32 4.49 2.83 2.31
N ALA A 33 3.29 3.19 2.78
CA ALA A 33 2.10 2.36 2.67
C ALA A 33 1.71 2.11 1.20
N LEU A 34 1.79 3.15 0.35
CA LEU A 34 1.58 3.02 -1.09
C LEU A 34 2.63 2.11 -1.75
N GLY A 35 3.90 2.25 -1.35
CA GLY A 35 5.00 1.42 -1.82
C GLY A 35 4.77 -0.07 -1.53
N TYR A 36 4.40 -0.40 -0.28
CA TYR A 36 4.04 -1.76 0.09
C TYR A 36 2.83 -2.28 -0.70
N ALA A 37 1.79 -1.47 -0.87
CA ALA A 37 0.61 -1.86 -1.64
C ALA A 37 0.92 -2.15 -3.12
N ASN A 38 1.78 -1.34 -3.74
CA ASN A 38 2.21 -1.52 -5.13
C ASN A 38 3.13 -2.74 -5.26
N ARG A 39 4.08 -2.91 -4.34
CA ARG A 39 4.96 -4.09 -4.31
C ARG A 39 4.17 -5.38 -4.11
N ALA A 40 3.15 -5.36 -3.25
CA ALA A 40 2.23 -6.47 -3.08
C ALA A 40 1.51 -6.83 -4.40
N ALA A 41 1.10 -5.85 -5.21
CA ALA A 41 0.48 -6.12 -6.50
C ALA A 41 1.45 -6.86 -7.44
N VAL A 42 2.70 -6.40 -7.56
CA VAL A 42 3.73 -7.06 -8.37
C VAL A 42 4.02 -8.48 -7.85
N LEU A 43 4.14 -8.65 -6.53
CA LEU A 43 4.39 -9.96 -5.93
C LEU A 43 3.24 -10.95 -6.17
N TYR A 44 2.00 -10.48 -6.17
CA TYR A 44 0.83 -11.28 -6.52
C TYR A 44 0.92 -11.78 -7.96
N GLU A 45 1.23 -10.91 -8.93
CA GLU A 45 1.40 -11.31 -10.33
C GLU A 45 2.55 -12.31 -10.52
N LEU A 46 3.63 -12.16 -9.73
CA LEU A 46 4.74 -13.11 -9.67
C LEU A 46 4.43 -14.41 -8.90
N LYS A 47 3.18 -14.61 -8.46
CA LYS A 47 2.73 -15.77 -7.67
C LYS A 47 3.48 -15.94 -6.33
N GLN A 48 4.12 -14.89 -5.83
CA GLN A 48 4.79 -14.88 -4.52
C GLN A 48 3.78 -14.53 -3.41
N PHE A 49 2.74 -15.36 -3.27
CA PHE A 49 1.56 -15.05 -2.46
C PHE A 49 1.86 -14.74 -1.00
N LYS A 50 2.76 -15.50 -0.35
CA LYS A 50 3.14 -15.26 1.05
C LYS A 50 3.75 -13.86 1.25
N LYS A 51 4.65 -13.44 0.35
CA LYS A 51 5.28 -12.12 0.41
C LYS A 51 4.27 -11.01 0.10
N SER A 52 3.38 -11.23 -0.88
CA SER A 52 2.30 -10.28 -1.17
C SER A 52 1.41 -10.05 0.06
N ILE A 53 1.09 -11.09 0.83
CA ILE A 53 0.30 -10.97 2.06
C ILE A 53 1.06 -10.13 3.09
N THR A 54 2.35 -10.42 3.31
CA THR A 54 3.20 -9.64 4.23
C THR A 54 3.23 -8.15 3.87
N ASP A 55 3.38 -7.82 2.58
CA ASP A 55 3.36 -6.43 2.13
C ASP A 55 1.99 -5.76 2.31
N ILE A 56 0.90 -6.50 2.12
CA ILE A 56 -0.44 -5.99 2.41
C ILE A 56 -0.57 -5.64 3.91
N ASP A 57 -0.06 -6.49 4.79
CA ASP A 57 -0.10 -6.26 6.23
C ASP A 57 0.73 -5.02 6.63
N PHE A 58 1.88 -4.81 5.99
CA PHE A 58 2.65 -3.58 6.17
C PHE A 58 1.94 -2.35 5.62
N ALA A 59 1.33 -2.41 4.44
CA ALA A 59 0.59 -1.30 3.88
C ALA A 59 -0.54 -0.86 4.84
N LEU A 60 -1.30 -1.81 5.39
CA LEU A 60 -2.34 -1.53 6.38
C LEU A 60 -1.75 -0.93 7.67
N LYS A 61 -0.66 -1.50 8.19
CA LYS A 61 0.04 -1.00 9.39
C LYS A 61 0.52 0.45 9.23
N TYR A 62 0.96 0.84 8.04
CA TYR A 62 1.47 2.18 7.75
C TYR A 62 0.40 3.16 7.26
N GLY A 63 -0.88 2.84 7.43
CA GLY A 63 -1.96 3.79 7.17
C GLY A 63 -2.40 3.87 5.71
N TYR A 64 -2.39 2.76 4.98
CA TYR A 64 -2.95 2.73 3.62
C TYR A 64 -4.40 3.28 3.62
N PRO A 65 -4.78 4.17 2.68
CA PRO A 65 -6.03 4.92 2.75
C PRO A 65 -7.25 4.01 2.93
N GLN A 66 -8.08 4.29 3.95
CA GLN A 66 -9.24 3.46 4.33
C GLN A 66 -10.16 3.18 3.15
N LYS A 67 -10.49 4.21 2.36
CA LYS A 67 -11.32 4.11 1.14
C LYS A 67 -10.74 3.20 0.06
N MET A 68 -9.48 2.80 0.16
CA MET A 68 -8.80 1.89 -0.79
C MET A 68 -8.44 0.54 -0.17
N GLN A 69 -8.65 0.32 1.14
CA GLN A 69 -8.26 -0.92 1.81
C GLN A 69 -8.98 -2.15 1.26
N TYR A 70 -10.19 -1.99 0.70
CA TYR A 70 -10.91 -3.10 0.03
C TYR A 70 -10.09 -3.73 -1.11
N LYS A 71 -9.27 -2.94 -1.83
CA LYS A 71 -8.39 -3.45 -2.90
C LYS A 71 -7.28 -4.35 -2.33
N LEU A 72 -6.77 -4.02 -1.14
CA LEU A 72 -5.79 -4.85 -0.46
C LEU A 72 -6.44 -6.13 0.08
N ALA A 73 -7.64 -6.03 0.64
CA ALA A 73 -8.41 -7.18 1.12
C ALA A 73 -8.72 -8.17 -0.03
N GLU A 74 -9.16 -7.67 -1.18
CA GLU A 74 -9.40 -8.48 -2.38
C GLU A 74 -8.13 -9.23 -2.81
N ARG A 75 -6.99 -8.53 -2.91
CA ARG A 75 -5.71 -9.15 -3.28
C ARG A 75 -5.25 -10.19 -2.24
N LYS A 76 -5.39 -9.88 -0.95
CA LYS A 76 -5.05 -10.81 0.14
C LYS A 76 -5.92 -12.05 0.10
N ALA A 77 -7.23 -11.91 -0.18
CA ALA A 77 -8.12 -13.04 -0.37
C ALA A 77 -7.70 -13.92 -1.56
N LYS A 78 -7.36 -13.32 -2.71
CA LYS A 78 -6.81 -14.05 -3.87
C LYS A 78 -5.53 -14.80 -3.54
N CYS A 79 -4.61 -14.19 -2.78
CA CYS A 79 -3.40 -14.86 -2.29
C CYS A 79 -3.73 -16.05 -1.37
N LEU A 80 -4.67 -15.89 -0.44
CA LEU A 80 -5.09 -16.95 0.49
C LEU A 80 -5.73 -18.12 -0.26
N ILE A 81 -6.57 -17.85 -1.26
CA ILE A 81 -7.17 -18.87 -2.13
C ILE A 81 -6.08 -19.65 -2.87
N ALA A 82 -5.09 -18.97 -3.45
CA ALA A 82 -3.98 -19.63 -4.14
C ALA A 82 -3.12 -20.50 -3.20
N LEU A 83 -3.08 -20.15 -1.90
CA LEU A 83 -2.43 -20.93 -0.85
C LEU A 83 -3.35 -22.00 -0.22
N LYS A 84 -4.53 -22.27 -0.78
CA LYS A 84 -5.54 -23.22 -0.27
C LYS A 84 -6.10 -22.88 1.12
N LYS A 85 -5.97 -21.63 1.55
CA LYS A 85 -6.50 -21.09 2.82
C LYS A 85 -7.90 -20.50 2.62
N HIS A 86 -8.83 -21.30 2.11
CA HIS A 86 -10.16 -20.83 1.70
C HIS A 86 -10.97 -20.24 2.86
N GLN A 87 -10.86 -20.81 4.06
CA GLN A 87 -11.60 -20.33 5.22
C GLN A 87 -11.12 -18.94 5.68
N GLU A 88 -9.81 -18.71 5.70
CA GLU A 88 -9.22 -17.39 6.02
C GLU A 88 -9.67 -16.34 5.00
N ALA A 89 -9.67 -16.69 3.70
CA ALA A 89 -10.13 -15.80 2.63
C ALA A 89 -11.61 -15.41 2.79
N LYS A 90 -12.47 -16.39 3.11
CA LYS A 90 -13.90 -16.16 3.33
C LYS A 90 -14.14 -15.20 4.49
N THR A 91 -13.51 -15.46 5.64
CA THR A 91 -13.65 -14.61 6.83
C THR A 91 -13.16 -13.19 6.55
N LEU A 92 -12.02 -13.03 5.87
CA LEU A 92 -11.49 -11.72 5.48
C LEU A 92 -12.46 -10.92 4.59
N LEU A 93 -13.06 -11.57 3.60
CA LEU A 93 -14.01 -10.91 2.71
C LEU A 93 -15.29 -10.52 3.44
N GLN A 94 -15.82 -11.39 4.31
CA GLN A 94 -17.00 -11.10 5.12
C GLN A 94 -16.79 -9.89 6.04
N THR A 95 -15.65 -9.83 6.74
CA THR A 95 -15.32 -8.69 7.61
C THR A 95 -15.13 -7.41 6.80
N THR A 96 -14.46 -7.49 5.64
CA THR A 96 -14.28 -6.32 4.75
C THR A 96 -15.62 -5.77 4.27
N ILE A 97 -16.54 -6.63 3.84
CA ILE A 97 -17.88 -6.22 3.38
C ILE A 97 -18.65 -5.55 4.53
N ALA A 98 -18.63 -6.13 5.73
CA ALA A 98 -19.28 -5.55 6.90
C ALA A 98 -18.71 -4.17 7.25
N SER A 99 -17.39 -4.00 7.19
CA SER A 99 -16.75 -2.71 7.42
C SER A 99 -17.10 -1.66 6.35
N LEU A 100 -17.33 -2.07 5.10
CA LEU A 100 -17.75 -1.17 4.03
C LEU A 100 -19.22 -0.76 4.17
N SER A 101 -20.11 -1.70 4.51
CA SER A 101 -21.54 -1.40 4.72
C SER A 101 -21.78 -0.48 5.92
N SER A 102 -20.84 -0.44 6.88
CA SER A 102 -20.91 0.42 8.06
C SER A 102 -20.43 1.86 7.79
N GLN A 103 -19.83 2.13 6.63
CA GLN A 103 -19.24 3.42 6.25
C GLN A 103 -20.14 4.24 5.31
N THR A 104 -21.35 3.75 5.02
CA THR A 104 -22.34 4.40 4.14
C THR A 104 -23.45 4.98 5.00
#